data_AF-A0A822ZKY4-F1
#
_entry.id   AF-A0A822ZKY4-F1
#
_cell.length_a   1.000
_cell.length_b   1.000
_cell.length_c   1.000
_cell.angle_alpha   90.00
_cell.angle_beta   90.00
_cell.angle_gamma   90.00
#
_symmetry.space_group_name_H-M   'P 1'
#
loop_
_entity.id
_entity.type
_entity.pdbx_description
1 polymer ?
#
loop_
_entity_poly.entity_id
_entity_poly.type
_entity_poly.pdbx_seq_one_letter_code
_entity_poly.pdbx_strand_id
1 'polypeptide(L)' 'MDSAFEVMVASGEKLQAAGKCLQVPIKVQGTTIVADFYLLPLPGYDAVLGINWLKSLGPIV' A
#
# COMPACT_ATOMS: atom_id res chain seq x y z
N MET A 1 7.01 11.04 -17.47
CA MET A 1 6.09 9.88 -17.58
C MET A 1 6.31 9.06 -16.33
N ASP A 2 5.36 9.05 -15.39
CA ASP A 2 5.39 8.12 -14.26
C ASP A 2 5.47 6.71 -14.86
N SER A 3 6.55 5.99 -14.59
CA SER A 3 6.68 4.59 -14.97
C SER A 3 5.58 3.78 -14.27
N ALA A 4 4.89 2.92 -15.01
CA ALA A 4 3.88 2.04 -14.43
C ALA A 4 4.49 1.19 -13.31
N PHE A 5 3.85 1.22 -12.13
CA PHE A 5 4.31 0.45 -10.98
C PHE A 5 3.69 -0.94 -11.04
N GLU A 6 4.53 -1.95 -11.25
CA GLU A 6 4.13 -3.36 -11.32
C GLU A 6 4.36 -4.05 -9.98
N VAL A 7 3.37 -4.82 -9.52
CA VAL A 7 3.43 -5.60 -8.30
C VAL A 7 3.18 -7.07 -8.63
N MET A 8 4.04 -7.95 -8.16
CA MET A 8 3.78 -9.39 -8.19
C MET A 8 3.05 -9.80 -6.92
N VAL A 9 1.90 -10.43 -7.06
CA VAL A 9 1.12 -10.96 -5.92
C VAL A 9 1.52 -12.40 -5.60
N ALA A 10 1.02 -12.93 -4.47
CA ALA A 10 1.36 -14.27 -4.00
C ALA A 10 1.02 -15.41 -4.99
N SER A 11 0.07 -15.18 -5.91
CA SER A 11 -0.26 -16.12 -6.99
C SER A 11 0.80 -16.15 -8.11
N GLY A 12 1.78 -15.25 -8.09
CA GLY A 12 2.76 -15.05 -9.17
C GLY A 12 2.24 -14.15 -10.30
N GLU A 13 0.97 -13.74 -10.26
CA GLU A 13 0.41 -12.76 -11.19
C GLU A 13 1.05 -11.38 -10.99
N LYS A 14 1.23 -10.66 -12.09
CA LYS A 14 1.72 -9.29 -12.12
C LYS A 14 0.56 -8.34 -12.35
N LEU A 15 0.35 -7.44 -11.39
CA LEU A 15 -0.67 -6.41 -11.46
C LEU A 15 -0.01 -5.06 -11.73
N GLN A 16 -0.58 -4.32 -12.67
CA GLN A 16 -0.20 -2.93 -12.93
C GLN A 16 -1.04 -2.01 -12.05
N ALA A 17 -0.39 -1.07 -11.38
CA ALA A 17 -1.09 -0.05 -10.61
C ALA A 17 -1.90 0.86 -11.55
N ALA A 18 -3.19 1.03 -11.25
CA ALA A 18 -4.11 1.90 -11.99
C ALA A 18 -3.86 3.39 -11.70
N GLY A 19 -3.12 3.70 -10.62
CA GLY A 19 -2.80 5.05 -10.22
C GLY A 19 -2.19 5.12 -8.83
N LYS A 20 -2.08 6.34 -8.30
CA LYS A 20 -1.59 6.64 -6.96
C LYS A 20 -2.60 7.51 -6.22
N CYS A 21 -2.79 7.22 -4.93
CA CYS A 21 -3.46 8.10 -3.99
C CYS A 21 -2.40 8.65 -3.03
N LEU A 22 -2.19 9.96 -3.00
CA LEU A 22 -1.16 10.57 -2.18
C LEU A 22 -1.77 11.08 -0.86
N GLN A 23 -0.97 11.05 0.20
CA GLN A 23 -1.30 11.62 1.51
C GLN A 23 -2.63 11.10 2.08
N VAL A 24 -2.89 9.80 1.91
CA VAL A 24 -4.13 9.19 2.38
C VAL A 24 -4.06 8.99 3.89
N PRO A 25 -4.97 9.59 4.69
CA PRO A 25 -5.07 9.31 6.10
C PRO A 25 -5.76 7.96 6.31
N ILE A 26 -5.10 7.04 6.99
CA ILE A 26 -5.66 5.75 7.42
C ILE A 26 -5.67 5.66 8.94
N LYS A 27 -6.68 5.01 9.50
CA LYS A 27 -6.79 4.77 10.95
C LYS A 27 -6.63 3.29 11.23
N VAL A 28 -5.55 2.93 11.94
CA VAL A 28 -5.24 1.55 12.32
C VAL A 28 -5.15 1.49 13.83
N GLN A 29 -6.03 0.71 14.48
CA GLN A 29 -6.04 0.50 15.94
C GLN A 29 -5.99 1.80 16.77
N GLY A 30 -6.63 2.88 16.29
CA GLY A 30 -6.66 4.17 16.98
C GLY A 30 -5.55 5.14 16.55
N THR A 31 -4.54 4.69 15.83
CA THR A 31 -3.46 5.54 15.30
C THR A 31 -3.80 6.01 13.89
N THR A 32 -3.70 7.32 13.65
CA THR A 32 -3.81 7.89 12.29
C THR A 32 -2.43 7.94 11.65
N ILE A 33 -2.32 7.40 10.45
CA ILE A 33 -1.10 7.36 9.66
C ILE A 33 -1.42 7.98 8.30
N VAL A 34 -0.53 8.82 7.78
CA VAL A 34 -0.66 9.41 6.45
C VAL A 34 0.36 8.75 5.54
N ALA A 35 -0.09 8.12 4.46
CA ALA A 35 0.77 7.41 3.52
C ALA A 35 0.27 7.52 2.08
N ASP A 36 1.20 7.31 1.14
CA ASP A 36 0.88 7.21 -0.28
C ASP A 36 0.57 5.75 -0.64
N PHE A 37 -0.42 5.54 -1.50
CA PHE A 37 -0.90 4.23 -1.92
C PHE A 37 -0.88 4.09 -3.44
N TYR A 38 -0.62 2.86 -3.91
CA TYR A 38 -0.85 2.45 -5.28
C TYR A 38 -2.21 1.77 -5.40
N LEU A 39 -3.01 2.17 -6.37
CA LEU A 39 -4.30 1.53 -6.65
C LEU A 39 -4.07 0.24 -7.44
N LEU A 40 -4.35 -0.90 -6.83
CA LEU A 40 -4.23 -2.21 -7.46
C LEU A 40 -5.62 -2.81 -7.67
N PRO A 41 -5.89 -3.47 -8.82
CA PRO A 41 -7.16 -4.15 -9.08
C PRO A 41 -7.20 -5.51 -8.35
N LEU A 42 -7.05 -5.49 -7.02
CA LEU A 42 -7.01 -6.69 -6.18
C LEU A 42 -8.34 -6.83 -5.41
N PRO A 43 -9.13 -7.89 -5.64
CA PRO A 43 -10.36 -8.11 -4.89
C PRO A 43 -10.07 -8.58 -3.46
N GLY A 44 -10.95 -8.23 -2.53
CA GLY A 44 -10.96 -8.77 -1.17
C GLY A 44 -10.08 -8.05 -0.15
N TYR A 45 -9.45 -6.93 -0.51
CA TYR A 45 -8.64 -6.11 0.38
C TYR A 45 -8.85 -4.62 0.11
N ASP A 46 -8.98 -3.82 1.17
CA ASP A 46 -9.06 -2.35 1.04
C ASP A 46 -7.67 -1.70 0.89
N ALA A 47 -6.67 -2.26 1.59
CA ALA A 47 -5.29 -1.78 1.55
C ALA A 47 -4.30 -2.90 1.92
N VAL A 48 -3.12 -2.87 1.30
CA VAL A 48 -1.98 -3.72 1.65
C VAL A 48 -0.87 -2.84 2.23
N LEU A 49 -0.53 -3.06 3.49
CA LEU A 49 0.50 -2.29 4.20
C LEU A 49 1.82 -3.06 4.20
N GLY A 50 2.74 -2.61 3.35
CA GLY A 50 4.05 -3.24 3.19
C GLY A 50 5.05 -2.86 4.30
N ILE A 51 6.28 -3.33 4.13
CA ILE A 51 7.37 -3.09 5.10
C ILE A 51 7.70 -1.61 5.33
N ASN A 52 7.45 -0.75 4.34
CA ASN A 52 7.68 0.69 4.47
C ASN A 52 6.75 1.32 5.51
N TRP A 53 5.50 0.82 5.58
CA TRP A 53 4.57 1.19 6.62
C TRP A 53 4.97 0.60 7.98
N LEU A 54 5.36 -0.68 8.05
CA LEU A 54 5.82 -1.28 9.31
C LEU A 54 7.00 -0.50 9.93
N LYS A 55 7.94 -0.04 9.10
CA LYS A 55 9.06 0.80 9.55
C LYS A 55 8.63 2.13 10.17
N SER A 56 7.49 2.69 9.76
CA SER A 56 7.01 3.97 10.32
C SER A 56 6.48 3.84 11.76
N LEU A 57 6.22 2.62 12.23
CA LEU A 57 5.78 2.37 13.61
C LEU A 57 6.92 2.46 14.63
N GLY A 58 8.18 2.50 14.17
CA GLY A 58 9.34 2.43 15.04
C GLY A 58 9.63 1.00 15.52
N PRO A 59 10.46 0.84 16.57
CA PRO A 59 10.76 -0.47 17.14
C PRO A 59 9.50 -1.18 17.63
N ILE A 60 9.28 -2.40 17.15
CA ILE A 60 8.24 -3.31 17.65
C ILE A 60 8.94 -4.24 18.64
N VAL A 61 8.55 -4.15 19.92
CA VAL A 61 9.09 -4.95 21.04
C VAL A 61 8.07 -5.91 21.59
#